data_AF-A0A834SL07-F1
#
_entry.id   AF-A0A834SL07-F1
#
_cell.length_a   1.000
_cell.length_b   1.000
_cell.length_c   1.000
_cell.angle_alpha   90.00
_cell.angle_beta   90.00
_cell.angle_gamma   90.00
#
_symmetry.space_group_name_H-M   'P 1'
#
loop_
_entity.id
_entity.type
_entity.pdbx_description
1 polymer ?
#
loop_
_entity_poly.entity_id
_entity_poly.type
_entity_poly.pdbx_seq_one_letter_code
_entity_poly.pdbx_strand_id
1 'polypeptide(L)'
;MLIWSAAAAIPVSLTLERAFPTSNNGMKLRGLRALDNARHRRLLNQFSNPDADFPLAGTYDPYVIGLYYTKVRLGSPPRDFHVQIDTGSDALWVSCVSCSGCPKKTTLNVNLTSFDPETSSSSSMVSCSEEICDSDYVSSEAVCSNKRCSYTFEYADNSACTGYYVMDLIHFATAISNTSSHVLFGCSTELRGSLAKNERGVDGIFGFGPRGLSVISQLSSKGLAPSVFSHCLKGDQQGGGKLVLGEILHPNIVYTPLLPSQYLQLKSIQVNGKNIPITLSTLSPSSIFEASHKGVATVVDSGTTMAYLPEGVYEHFVQAIADEIPADSVLGAYVADESLCFLTSDGKEGWCMGFQKLQVQGAGEGLILLGDIALKDRIVVYDLAGQRIGWTDYDSEISEGDVKDEVMGGCRSDEAAEGASGITIGIELSARSPCNVDGSYFDSTKAAAVGGVARDASGNFLFSFCHRVGLCDIRWAELRGVLDGLDLLWSKGFRRVVIESDSEVALDLIKNGVDQSHHVSGLVHQIRSLINQNWDAELVHVFREANHAADFMAKLSHSLPNGLHVFERPQAGLGKILANDLYGYLISRLCVC
;
A
#
# COMPACT_ATOMS: atom_id res chain seq x y z
N MET A 1 -33.44 -14.96 -42.23
CA MET A 1 -32.84 -14.14 -43.31
C MET A 1 -33.74 -12.93 -43.51
N LEU A 2 -33.42 -11.81 -42.83
CA LEU A 2 -32.94 -10.53 -43.41
C LEU A 2 -34.07 -9.71 -44.08
N ILE A 3 -34.20 -8.38 -44.04
CA ILE A 3 -33.54 -7.20 -43.45
C ILE A 3 -34.56 -6.05 -43.67
N TRP A 4 -34.57 -5.01 -42.84
CA TRP A 4 -35.20 -3.71 -43.16
C TRP A 4 -34.18 -2.71 -43.72
N SER A 5 -34.61 -1.93 -44.73
CA SER A 5 -33.84 -0.92 -45.45
C SER A 5 -34.08 0.51 -44.95
N ALA A 6 -33.05 1.36 -44.97
CA ALA A 6 -33.12 2.66 -45.65
C ALA A 6 -31.72 3.28 -45.76
N ALA A 7 -31.43 3.81 -46.95
CA ALA A 7 -30.21 4.53 -47.31
C ALA A 7 -30.48 6.04 -47.39
N ALA A 8 -29.47 6.86 -47.07
CA ALA A 8 -29.09 8.07 -47.81
C ALA A 8 -27.80 8.66 -47.20
N ALA A 9 -26.91 9.18 -48.03
CA ALA A 9 -25.56 9.61 -47.66
C ALA A 9 -25.33 11.13 -47.88
N ILE A 10 -24.36 11.69 -47.12
CA ILE A 10 -23.50 12.89 -47.34
C ILE A 10 -24.09 14.25 -46.83
N PRO A 11 -23.32 15.15 -46.14
CA PRO A 11 -21.87 15.36 -46.22
C PRO A 11 -21.03 15.31 -44.92
N VAL A 12 -19.79 14.89 -45.13
CA VAL A 12 -18.61 15.22 -44.33
C VAL A 12 -18.31 16.71 -44.54
N SER A 13 -18.59 17.55 -43.53
CA SER A 13 -17.87 18.82 -43.36
C SER A 13 -17.25 18.83 -41.97
N LEU A 14 -15.93 18.74 -41.93
CA LEU A 14 -15.14 18.85 -40.72
C LEU A 14 -14.93 20.34 -40.45
N THR A 15 -15.68 20.91 -39.51
CA THR A 15 -15.45 22.27 -39.03
C THR A 15 -14.20 22.23 -38.15
N LEU A 16 -13.07 22.67 -38.68
CA LEU A 16 -11.86 22.90 -37.91
C LEU A 16 -12.05 24.15 -37.06
N GLU A 17 -12.47 23.95 -35.81
CA GLU A 17 -12.31 24.96 -34.77
C GLU A 17 -10.93 24.85 -34.12
N ARG A 18 -10.35 26.00 -33.83
CA ARG A 18 -8.98 26.15 -33.35
C ARG A 18 -8.80 25.36 -32.03
N ALA A 19 -7.83 24.44 -32.00
CA ALA A 19 -7.57 23.52 -30.87
C ALA A 19 -7.12 24.19 -29.55
N PHE A 20 -7.08 25.53 -29.47
CA PHE A 20 -6.65 26.25 -28.28
C PHE A 20 -7.57 27.44 -28.00
N PRO A 21 -8.20 27.51 -26.82
CA PRO A 21 -8.85 28.73 -26.38
C PRO A 21 -7.79 29.77 -26.03
N THR A 22 -7.87 30.96 -26.63
CA THR A 22 -7.26 32.17 -26.08
C THR A 22 -8.22 32.78 -25.07
N SER A 23 -8.31 32.21 -23.86
CA SER A 23 -8.85 32.91 -22.69
C SER A 23 -8.74 32.06 -21.41
N ASN A 24 -7.81 32.45 -20.54
CA ASN A 24 -7.90 32.59 -19.07
C ASN A 24 -8.71 31.64 -18.16
N ASN A 25 -9.19 30.47 -18.60
CA ASN A 25 -9.71 29.45 -17.70
C ASN A 25 -8.79 28.23 -17.74
N GLY A 26 -7.94 28.12 -16.71
CA GLY A 26 -7.02 27.00 -16.55
C GLY A 26 -7.74 25.66 -16.63
N MET A 27 -7.16 24.71 -17.37
CA MET A 27 -7.58 23.31 -17.32
C MET A 27 -7.62 22.84 -15.88
N LYS A 28 -8.71 22.20 -15.46
CA LYS A 28 -8.82 21.58 -14.13
C LYS A 28 -7.64 20.61 -13.95
N LEU A 29 -7.04 20.61 -12.76
CA LEU A 29 -5.89 19.76 -12.39
C LEU A 29 -6.07 18.28 -12.79
N ARG A 30 -7.32 17.78 -12.74
CA ARG A 30 -7.71 16.42 -13.14
C ARG A 30 -7.45 16.13 -14.63
N GLY A 31 -7.69 17.10 -15.52
CA GLY A 31 -7.41 16.98 -16.95
C GLY A 31 -5.92 17.07 -17.28
N LEU A 32 -5.17 17.86 -16.52
CA LEU A 32 -3.70 17.91 -16.62
C LEU A 32 -3.06 16.59 -16.13
N ARG A 33 -3.60 15.97 -15.07
CA ARG A 33 -3.19 14.63 -14.61
C ARG A 33 -3.47 13.55 -15.63
N ALA A 34 -4.65 13.53 -16.26
CA ALA A 34 -4.96 12.54 -17.29
C ALA A 34 -3.99 12.62 -18.49
N LEU A 35 -3.68 13.85 -18.92
CA LEU A 35 -2.74 14.10 -20.01
C LEU A 35 -1.28 13.76 -19.66
N ASP A 36 -0.83 14.08 -18.44
CA ASP A 36 0.54 13.77 -18.02
C ASP A 36 0.71 12.28 -17.69
N ASN A 37 -0.30 11.62 -17.11
CA ASN A 37 -0.34 10.16 -16.95
C ASN A 37 -0.25 9.45 -18.31
N ALA A 38 -1.01 9.91 -19.30
CA ALA A 38 -0.94 9.38 -20.66
C ALA A 38 0.43 9.63 -21.31
N ARG A 39 1.11 10.74 -20.98
CA ARG A 39 2.46 11.08 -21.47
C ARG A 39 3.57 10.27 -20.77
N HIS A 40 3.54 10.15 -19.45
CA HIS A 40 4.47 9.37 -18.65
C HIS A 40 4.38 7.88 -18.99
N ARG A 41 3.15 7.37 -19.15
CA ARG A 41 2.88 6.01 -19.65
C ARG A 41 3.44 5.78 -21.05
N ARG A 42 3.38 6.77 -21.96
CA ARG A 42 3.99 6.66 -23.30
C ARG A 42 5.52 6.65 -23.26
N LEU A 43 6.14 7.34 -22.30
CA LEU A 43 7.59 7.31 -22.09
C LEU A 43 8.04 5.97 -21.48
N LEU A 44 7.30 5.43 -20.51
CA LEU A 44 7.57 4.10 -19.93
C LEU A 44 7.29 2.97 -20.94
N ASN A 45 6.21 3.04 -21.72
CA ASN A 45 5.89 2.05 -22.75
C ASN A 45 6.86 2.06 -23.95
N GLN A 46 7.68 3.11 -24.13
CA GLN A 46 8.75 3.10 -25.14
C GLN A 46 9.96 2.26 -24.70
N PHE A 47 10.05 1.91 -23.42
CA PHE A 47 11.14 1.11 -22.84
C PHE A 47 10.66 -0.16 -22.14
N SER A 48 9.35 -0.37 -21.96
CA SER A 48 8.76 -1.43 -21.14
C SER A 48 9.24 -2.82 -21.55
N ASN A 49 10.08 -3.41 -20.71
CA ASN A 49 10.42 -4.81 -20.74
C ASN A 49 9.19 -5.65 -20.28
N PRO A 50 8.59 -6.49 -21.14
CA PRO A 50 7.42 -7.30 -20.78
C PRO A 50 7.72 -8.34 -19.70
N ASP A 51 9.00 -8.65 -19.46
CA ASP A 51 9.42 -9.57 -18.39
C ASP A 51 9.54 -8.87 -17.03
N ALA A 52 9.43 -7.52 -16.95
CA ALA A 52 9.58 -6.73 -15.71
C ALA A 52 8.52 -7.01 -14.65
N ASP A 53 7.54 -7.81 -15.02
CA ASP A 53 6.36 -8.11 -14.26
C ASP A 53 6.38 -9.57 -13.80
N PHE A 54 5.87 -9.82 -12.60
CA PHE A 54 5.63 -11.15 -12.08
C PHE A 54 4.20 -11.55 -12.46
N PRO A 55 3.99 -12.37 -13.51
CA PRO A 55 2.65 -12.86 -13.81
C PRO A 55 2.16 -13.71 -12.64
N LEU A 56 0.91 -13.47 -12.25
CA LEU A 56 0.25 -14.26 -11.21
C LEU A 56 -0.59 -15.34 -11.86
N ALA A 57 -0.58 -16.52 -11.24
CA ALA A 57 -1.50 -17.61 -11.48
C ALA A 57 -2.28 -17.89 -10.18
N GLY A 58 -3.27 -18.77 -10.27
CA GLY A 58 -4.15 -19.08 -9.14
C GLY A 58 -5.46 -18.29 -9.18
N THR A 59 -6.27 -18.41 -8.14
CA THR A 59 -7.56 -17.73 -8.03
C THR A 59 -7.94 -17.60 -6.56
N TYR A 60 -8.75 -16.59 -6.25
CA TYR A 60 -9.33 -16.37 -4.93
C TYR A 60 -10.35 -17.45 -4.54
N ASP A 61 -10.86 -18.26 -5.49
CA ASP A 61 -11.90 -19.25 -5.18
C ASP A 61 -11.35 -20.39 -4.31
N PRO A 62 -11.78 -20.49 -3.03
CA PRO A 62 -11.30 -21.48 -2.08
C PRO A 62 -11.75 -22.91 -2.41
N TYR A 63 -12.64 -23.13 -3.37
CA TYR A 63 -13.04 -24.47 -3.81
C TYR A 63 -12.26 -24.93 -5.05
N VAL A 64 -11.52 -24.02 -5.69
CA VAL A 64 -10.68 -24.31 -6.86
C VAL A 64 -9.20 -24.29 -6.49
N ILE A 65 -8.67 -23.14 -6.08
CA ILE A 65 -7.25 -22.97 -5.69
C ILE A 65 -7.14 -22.16 -4.40
N GLY A 66 -7.80 -21.01 -4.28
CA GLY A 66 -7.79 -20.18 -3.08
C GLY A 66 -6.41 -19.62 -2.71
N LEU A 67 -5.55 -19.32 -3.68
CA LEU A 67 -4.31 -18.56 -3.47
C LEU A 67 -3.81 -18.01 -4.81
N TYR A 68 -3.03 -16.94 -4.76
CA TYR A 68 -2.24 -16.45 -5.89
C TYR A 68 -0.77 -16.76 -5.71
N TYR A 69 -0.13 -17.18 -6.81
CA TYR A 69 1.28 -17.53 -6.81
C TYR A 69 1.95 -17.03 -8.07
N THR A 70 3.27 -16.85 -7.98
CA THR A 70 4.11 -16.44 -9.09
C THR A 70 5.36 -17.30 -9.16
N LYS A 71 6.25 -16.98 -10.10
CA LYS A 71 7.51 -17.68 -10.32
C LYS A 71 8.68 -16.74 -10.01
N VAL A 72 9.57 -17.17 -9.13
CA VAL A 72 10.84 -16.51 -8.86
C VAL A 72 11.99 -17.33 -9.43
N ARG A 73 13.03 -16.65 -9.93
CA ARG A 73 14.23 -17.30 -10.50
C ARG A 73 15.41 -17.13 -9.55
N LEU A 74 15.96 -18.23 -9.06
CA LEU A 74 17.06 -18.23 -8.09
C LEU A 74 18.27 -19.04 -8.57
N GLY A 75 19.46 -18.65 -8.13
CA GLY A 75 20.71 -19.40 -8.29
C GLY A 75 21.44 -19.23 -9.62
N SER A 76 22.57 -19.91 -9.76
CA SER A 76 23.40 -19.95 -10.98
C SER A 76 23.82 -21.39 -11.32
N PRO A 77 23.23 -22.03 -12.33
CA PRO A 77 22.29 -21.46 -13.31
C PRO A 77 20.91 -21.12 -12.71
N PRO A 78 20.17 -20.14 -13.27
CA PRO A 78 18.85 -19.77 -12.78
C PRO A 78 17.86 -20.94 -12.84
N ARG A 79 17.10 -21.14 -11.76
CA ARG A 79 16.01 -22.12 -11.66
C ARG A 79 14.72 -21.46 -11.22
N ASP A 80 13.61 -21.92 -11.75
CA ASP A 80 12.27 -21.43 -11.47
C ASP A 80 11.70 -22.08 -10.18
N PHE A 81 11.08 -21.27 -9.33
CA PHE A 81 10.37 -21.70 -8.12
C PHE A 81 9.00 -21.04 -8.07
N HIS A 82 7.93 -21.83 -7.92
CA HIS A 82 6.57 -21.34 -7.78
C HIS A 82 6.32 -20.98 -6.33
N VAL A 83 6.00 -19.72 -6.05
CA VAL A 83 5.88 -19.19 -4.69
C VAL A 83 4.57 -18.45 -4.52
N GLN A 84 3.89 -18.66 -3.39
CA GLN A 84 2.71 -17.89 -3.04
C GLN A 84 3.12 -16.44 -2.74
N ILE A 85 2.35 -15.47 -3.20
CA ILE A 85 2.57 -14.06 -2.83
C ILE A 85 1.94 -13.78 -1.48
N ASP A 86 2.70 -13.20 -0.56
CA ASP A 86 2.24 -12.99 0.81
C ASP A 86 2.61 -11.57 1.27
N THR A 87 1.60 -10.69 1.36
CA THR A 87 1.79 -9.34 1.90
C THR A 87 1.69 -9.30 3.43
N GLY A 88 1.32 -10.40 4.09
CA GLY A 88 1.28 -10.52 5.55
C GLY A 88 2.61 -10.92 6.19
N SER A 89 3.59 -11.42 5.41
CA SER A 89 4.92 -11.81 5.91
C SER A 89 6.09 -11.14 5.16
N ASP A 90 7.28 -11.09 5.78
CA ASP A 90 8.43 -10.37 5.22
C ASP A 90 9.30 -11.24 4.30
N ALA A 91 9.54 -12.51 4.63
CA ALA A 91 10.63 -13.27 4.02
C ALA A 91 10.22 -14.01 2.74
N LEU A 92 11.09 -13.98 1.72
CA LEU A 92 11.10 -15.03 0.70
C LEU A 92 11.74 -16.28 1.30
N TRP A 93 11.10 -17.43 1.17
CA TRP A 93 11.70 -18.73 1.44
C TRP A 93 11.24 -19.79 0.44
N VAL A 94 12.09 -20.77 0.20
CA VAL A 94 11.81 -21.92 -0.68
C VAL A 94 12.19 -23.24 0.00
N SER A 95 11.48 -24.30 -0.35
CA SER A 95 11.73 -25.66 0.11
C SER A 95 13.07 -26.16 -0.39
N CYS A 96 13.93 -26.62 0.52
CA CYS A 96 15.23 -27.16 0.17
C CYS A 96 15.24 -28.67 -0.01
N VAL A 97 16.25 -29.19 -0.71
CA VAL A 97 16.36 -30.64 -1.02
C VAL A 97 16.32 -31.56 0.19
N SER A 98 16.75 -31.08 1.37
CA SER A 98 16.72 -31.82 2.63
C SER A 98 15.40 -31.68 3.39
N CYS A 99 14.35 -31.12 2.76
CA CYS A 99 13.14 -30.76 3.49
C CYS A 99 12.31 -31.97 3.95
N SER A 100 11.97 -31.96 5.23
CA SER A 100 10.98 -32.83 5.87
C SER A 100 9.59 -32.19 5.83
N GLY A 101 8.55 -32.97 5.52
CA GLY A 101 7.17 -32.47 5.50
C GLY A 101 6.81 -31.60 4.29
N CYS A 102 7.78 -31.22 3.43
CA CYS A 102 7.49 -30.46 2.23
C CYS A 102 6.58 -31.24 1.24
N PRO A 103 5.66 -30.55 0.54
CA PRO A 103 4.83 -31.16 -0.49
C PRO A 103 5.70 -31.76 -1.59
N LYS A 104 5.35 -32.98 -2.01
CA LYS A 104 6.01 -33.67 -3.13
C LYS A 104 5.15 -33.74 -4.38
N LYS A 105 3.87 -33.39 -4.22
CA LYS A 105 2.87 -33.30 -5.27
C LYS A 105 2.04 -32.06 -5.01
N THR A 106 1.44 -31.55 -6.06
CA THR A 106 0.51 -30.43 -5.96
C THR A 106 -0.73 -30.70 -6.81
N THR A 107 -1.87 -30.18 -6.38
CA THR A 107 -3.09 -30.12 -7.18
C THR A 107 -3.03 -29.00 -8.22
N LEU A 108 -2.05 -28.10 -8.12
CA LEU A 108 -1.77 -27.08 -9.11
C LEU A 108 -1.11 -27.71 -10.35
N ASN A 109 -1.33 -27.14 -11.52
CA ASN A 109 -0.70 -27.61 -12.76
C ASN A 109 0.75 -27.11 -12.90
N VAL A 110 1.58 -27.34 -11.87
CA VAL A 110 2.97 -26.92 -11.80
C VAL A 110 3.87 -28.03 -11.28
N ASN A 111 5.16 -27.95 -11.61
CA ASN A 111 6.16 -28.86 -11.08
C ASN A 111 6.82 -28.24 -9.85
N LEU A 112 6.82 -28.99 -8.74
CA LEU A 112 7.52 -28.58 -7.52
C LEU A 112 9.04 -28.76 -7.67
N THR A 113 9.78 -27.76 -7.23
CA THR A 113 11.23 -27.66 -7.32
C THR A 113 11.82 -27.39 -5.95
N SER A 114 12.77 -28.23 -5.54
CA SER A 114 13.54 -28.00 -4.31
C SER A 114 14.84 -27.24 -4.61
N PHE A 115 15.14 -26.24 -3.80
CA PHE A 115 16.38 -25.49 -3.88
C PHE A 115 17.53 -26.30 -3.28
N ASP A 116 18.66 -26.32 -4.00
CA ASP A 116 19.89 -26.98 -3.55
C ASP A 116 21.04 -25.96 -3.58
N PRO A 117 21.42 -25.43 -2.40
CA PRO A 117 22.52 -24.49 -2.28
C PRO A 117 23.84 -25.02 -2.84
N GLU A 118 24.07 -26.34 -2.87
CA GLU A 118 25.33 -26.94 -3.34
C GLU A 118 25.44 -26.95 -4.87
N THR A 119 24.30 -26.86 -5.56
CA THR A 119 24.25 -26.88 -7.04
C THR A 119 24.34 -25.50 -7.68
N SER A 120 24.19 -24.44 -6.88
CA SER A 120 24.25 -23.06 -7.36
C SER A 120 25.64 -22.47 -7.11
N SER A 121 26.30 -22.07 -8.20
CA SER A 121 27.64 -21.47 -8.14
C SER A 121 27.71 -20.08 -7.50
N SER A 122 26.56 -19.41 -7.34
CA SER A 122 26.43 -18.10 -6.68
C SER A 122 25.89 -18.17 -5.26
N SER A 123 25.61 -19.39 -4.77
CA SER A 123 25.12 -19.63 -3.42
C SER A 123 26.22 -19.43 -2.39
N SER A 124 25.86 -18.79 -1.28
CA SER A 124 26.74 -18.59 -0.14
C SER A 124 25.99 -18.76 1.17
N MET A 125 26.66 -19.42 2.12
CA MET A 125 26.10 -19.69 3.44
C MET A 125 26.10 -18.42 4.30
N VAL A 126 24.99 -18.16 4.97
CA VAL A 126 24.86 -17.06 5.95
C VAL A 126 25.32 -17.59 7.30
N SER A 127 26.46 -17.08 7.76
CA SER A 127 27.07 -17.48 9.04
C SER A 127 26.42 -16.74 10.22
N CYS A 128 26.60 -17.27 11.43
CA CYS A 128 26.10 -16.60 12.63
C CYS A 128 26.80 -15.27 12.96
N SER A 129 27.94 -14.98 12.34
CA SER A 129 28.65 -13.70 12.53
C SER A 129 28.18 -12.61 11.57
N GLU A 130 27.30 -12.93 10.62
CA GLU A 130 26.67 -11.91 9.79
C GLU A 130 25.70 -11.07 10.64
N GLU A 131 25.70 -9.76 10.44
CA GLU A 131 24.88 -8.80 11.18
C GLU A 131 23.38 -9.16 11.13
N ILE A 132 22.94 -9.77 10.03
CA ILE A 132 21.57 -10.23 9.83
C ILE A 132 21.12 -11.30 10.85
N CYS A 133 22.08 -11.99 11.48
CA CYS A 133 21.81 -13.02 12.48
C CYS A 133 21.84 -12.53 13.93
N ASP A 134 22.15 -11.25 14.14
CA ASP A 134 22.33 -10.64 15.46
C ASP A 134 21.45 -9.38 15.64
N SER A 135 20.68 -8.99 14.60
CA SER A 135 19.92 -7.75 14.56
C SER A 135 18.40 -7.97 14.54
N ASP A 136 17.73 -7.61 15.64
CA ASP A 136 16.26 -7.55 15.77
C ASP A 136 15.58 -6.70 14.68
N TYR A 137 16.32 -5.72 14.13
CA TYR A 137 15.82 -4.85 13.05
C TYR A 137 15.58 -5.62 11.74
N VAL A 138 16.35 -6.69 11.49
CA VAL A 138 16.25 -7.44 10.23
C VAL A 138 15.35 -8.66 10.40
N SER A 139 15.56 -9.49 11.43
CA SER A 139 14.71 -10.64 11.73
C SER A 139 14.66 -10.90 13.22
N SER A 140 13.47 -10.85 13.81
CA SER A 140 13.25 -11.28 15.20
C SER A 140 13.28 -12.80 15.35
N GLU A 141 13.26 -13.52 14.23
CA GLU A 141 13.14 -14.98 14.13
C GLU A 141 14.50 -15.64 13.85
N ALA A 142 15.54 -14.85 13.57
CA ALA A 142 16.88 -15.35 13.30
C ALA A 142 17.51 -15.91 14.58
N VAL A 143 18.01 -17.15 14.49
CA VAL A 143 18.69 -17.85 15.58
C VAL A 143 19.93 -18.53 15.05
N CYS A 144 21.08 -18.29 15.68
CA CYS A 144 22.28 -19.05 15.35
C CYS A 144 22.14 -20.52 15.75
N SER A 145 22.24 -21.43 14.77
CA SER A 145 22.25 -22.88 14.98
C SER A 145 23.31 -23.55 14.12
N ASN A 146 24.19 -24.35 14.73
CA ASN A 146 25.26 -25.07 14.04
C ASN A 146 26.12 -24.19 13.09
N LYS A 147 26.47 -22.97 13.52
CA LYS A 147 27.21 -21.95 12.75
C LYS A 147 26.48 -21.38 11.53
N ARG A 148 25.19 -21.68 11.36
CA ARG A 148 24.31 -21.12 10.33
C ARG A 148 23.29 -20.20 10.97
N CYS A 149 22.88 -19.19 10.22
CA CYS A 149 21.75 -18.38 10.63
C CYS A 149 20.44 -19.10 10.28
N SER A 150 19.76 -19.61 11.31
CA SER A 150 18.51 -20.38 11.20
C SER A 150 17.29 -19.51 11.50
N TYR A 151 16.10 -19.99 11.12
CA TYR A 151 14.83 -19.35 11.46
C TYR A 151 13.72 -20.38 11.67
N THR A 152 12.68 -19.96 12.39
CA THR A 152 11.37 -20.60 12.40
C THR A 152 10.32 -19.52 12.21
N PHE A 153 9.54 -19.60 11.13
CA PHE A 153 8.37 -18.76 10.92
C PHE A 153 7.12 -19.53 11.34
N GLU A 154 6.26 -18.89 12.12
CA GLU A 154 4.95 -19.38 12.51
C GLU A 154 3.88 -18.46 11.93
N TYR A 155 2.86 -19.02 11.27
CA TYR A 155 1.78 -18.28 10.63
C TYR A 155 0.52 -18.31 11.48
N ALA A 156 -0.42 -17.41 11.17
CA ALA A 156 -1.66 -17.25 11.93
C ALA A 156 -2.55 -18.51 11.97
N ASP A 157 -2.41 -19.41 10.99
CA ASP A 157 -3.11 -20.69 10.93
C ASP A 157 -2.39 -21.82 11.72
N ASN A 158 -1.36 -21.47 12.50
CA ASN A 158 -0.46 -22.37 13.23
C ASN A 158 0.38 -23.29 12.34
N SER A 159 0.44 -23.02 11.04
CA SER A 159 1.47 -23.63 10.21
C SER A 159 2.83 -23.02 10.50
N ALA A 160 3.88 -23.77 10.21
CA ALA A 160 5.23 -23.33 10.51
C ALA A 160 6.24 -23.81 9.45
N CYS A 161 7.27 -23.00 9.29
CA CYS A 161 8.37 -23.22 8.37
C CYS A 161 9.70 -23.01 9.09
N THR A 162 10.55 -24.04 9.14
CA THR A 162 11.88 -23.98 9.78
C THR A 162 12.98 -24.20 8.77
N GLY A 163 14.04 -23.40 8.84
CA GLY A 163 15.14 -23.48 7.89
C GLY A 163 16.37 -22.68 8.28
N TYR A 164 17.17 -22.31 7.27
CA TYR A 164 18.31 -21.42 7.41
C TYR A 164 18.41 -20.44 6.25
N TYR A 165 18.98 -19.27 6.51
CA TYR A 165 19.16 -18.26 5.49
C TYR A 165 20.31 -18.60 4.56
N VAL A 166 20.11 -18.31 3.28
CA VAL A 166 21.10 -18.43 2.21
C VAL A 166 21.13 -17.12 1.43
N MET A 167 22.31 -16.75 0.94
CA MET A 167 22.49 -15.63 0.03
C MET A 167 22.80 -16.17 -1.35
N ASP A 168 21.95 -15.90 -2.33
CA ASP A 168 22.13 -16.31 -3.73
C ASP A 168 21.50 -15.27 -4.67
N LEU A 169 21.72 -15.41 -5.98
CA LEU A 169 21.15 -14.53 -6.98
C LEU A 169 19.64 -14.75 -7.14
N ILE A 170 18.88 -13.66 -7.08
CA ILE A 170 17.56 -13.56 -7.70
C ILE A 170 17.70 -12.91 -9.08
N HIS A 171 16.97 -13.43 -10.06
CA HIS A 171 16.91 -12.90 -11.43
C HIS A 171 15.55 -12.28 -11.66
N PHE A 172 15.54 -11.00 -12.01
CA PHE A 172 14.32 -10.25 -12.24
C PHE A 172 14.55 -9.25 -13.37
N ALA A 173 13.46 -8.77 -13.94
CA ALA A 173 13.51 -7.73 -14.93
C ALA A 173 13.05 -6.42 -14.30
N THR A 174 13.72 -5.35 -14.67
CA THR A 174 13.23 -4.00 -14.47
C THR A 174 12.61 -3.52 -15.78
N ALA A 175 11.93 -2.38 -15.73
CA ALA A 175 11.40 -1.74 -16.92
C ALA A 175 12.45 -1.52 -18.03
N ILE A 176 13.76 -1.52 -17.72
CA ILE A 176 14.83 -1.13 -18.66
C ILE A 176 15.76 -2.32 -18.99
N SER A 177 15.93 -3.28 -18.08
CA SER A 177 16.86 -4.41 -18.29
C SER A 177 16.53 -5.63 -17.42
N ASN A 178 16.87 -6.81 -17.92
CA ASN A 178 17.01 -8.01 -17.11
C ASN A 178 18.25 -7.88 -16.23
N THR A 179 18.10 -8.07 -14.92
CA THR A 179 19.17 -7.90 -13.95
C THR A 179 19.14 -9.03 -12.91
N SER A 180 20.23 -9.15 -12.17
CA SER A 180 20.36 -10.13 -11.11
C SER A 180 21.01 -9.46 -9.90
N SER A 181 20.59 -9.86 -8.70
CA SER A 181 21.21 -9.37 -7.47
C SER A 181 21.24 -10.47 -6.45
N HIS A 182 22.28 -10.46 -5.60
CA HIS A 182 22.28 -11.29 -4.41
C HIS A 182 21.17 -10.81 -3.47
N VAL A 183 20.38 -11.74 -2.97
CA VAL A 183 19.37 -11.49 -1.93
C VAL A 183 19.45 -12.61 -0.89
N LEU A 184 19.16 -12.24 0.34
CA LEU A 184 18.95 -13.18 1.42
C LEU A 184 17.55 -13.78 1.30
N PHE A 185 17.43 -15.10 1.38
CA PHE A 185 16.16 -15.78 1.46
C PHE A 185 16.29 -17.07 2.29
N GLY A 186 15.15 -17.63 2.68
CA GLY A 186 15.09 -18.84 3.48
C GLY A 186 15.22 -20.12 2.65
N CYS A 187 16.08 -21.02 3.10
CA CYS A 187 16.17 -22.41 2.65
C CYS A 187 15.47 -23.30 3.69
N SER A 188 14.22 -23.64 3.44
CA SER A 188 13.34 -24.31 4.38
C SER A 188 13.60 -25.82 4.40
N THR A 189 13.84 -26.36 5.58
CA THR A 189 14.16 -27.78 5.81
C THR A 189 13.05 -28.54 6.52
N GLU A 190 12.05 -27.85 7.04
CA GLU A 190 10.87 -28.48 7.64
C GLU A 190 9.63 -27.61 7.43
N LEU A 191 8.54 -28.21 6.94
CA LEU A 191 7.22 -27.59 6.89
C LEU A 191 6.23 -28.37 7.76
N ARG A 192 5.33 -27.65 8.45
CA ARG A 192 4.27 -28.21 9.31
C ARG A 192 2.92 -27.56 9.01
N GLY A 193 1.84 -28.21 9.45
CA GLY A 193 0.49 -27.66 9.32
C GLY A 193 -0.01 -27.65 7.86
N SER A 194 -0.69 -26.57 7.48
CA SER A 194 -1.22 -26.37 6.13
C SER A 194 -0.14 -26.37 5.06
N LEU A 195 1.04 -25.78 5.33
CA LEU A 195 2.19 -25.70 4.42
C LEU A 195 2.75 -27.06 4.00
N ALA A 196 2.53 -28.11 4.80
CA ALA A 196 2.99 -29.47 4.51
C ALA A 196 2.00 -30.26 3.63
N LYS A 197 0.82 -29.71 3.33
CA LYS A 197 -0.20 -30.39 2.53
C LYS A 197 0.17 -30.38 1.05
N ASN A 198 -0.17 -31.47 0.35
CA ASN A 198 -0.01 -31.54 -1.11
C ASN A 198 -1.12 -30.76 -1.84
N GLU A 199 -2.25 -30.48 -1.19
CA GLU A 199 -3.30 -29.64 -1.76
C GLU A 199 -2.75 -28.21 -1.88
N ARG A 200 -2.75 -27.67 -3.10
CA ARG A 200 -2.24 -26.32 -3.41
C ARG A 200 -0.75 -26.10 -3.07
N GLY A 201 0.02 -27.19 -2.95
CA GLY A 201 1.45 -27.09 -2.63
C GLY A 201 2.20 -26.23 -3.65
N VAL A 202 3.07 -25.36 -3.14
CA VAL A 202 4.00 -24.49 -3.89
C VAL A 202 5.42 -24.70 -3.35
N ASP A 203 6.42 -24.16 -4.04
CA ASP A 203 7.84 -24.29 -3.67
C ASP A 203 8.20 -23.45 -2.45
N GLY A 204 7.43 -22.41 -2.15
CA GLY A 204 7.58 -21.59 -0.94
C GLY A 204 6.70 -20.35 -0.93
N ILE A 205 7.06 -19.35 -0.13
CA ILE A 205 6.34 -18.09 0.02
C ILE A 205 7.25 -16.93 -0.34
N PHE A 206 6.71 -15.96 -1.05
CA PHE A 206 7.34 -14.70 -1.38
C PHE A 206 6.70 -13.58 -0.53
N GLY A 207 7.34 -13.29 0.60
CA GLY A 207 6.92 -12.22 1.53
C GLY A 207 7.22 -10.80 1.04
N PHE A 208 6.30 -9.88 1.31
CA PHE A 208 6.35 -8.47 0.91
C PHE A 208 6.19 -7.47 2.06
N GLY A 209 6.31 -7.92 3.30
CA GLY A 209 6.27 -7.04 4.46
C GLY A 209 7.36 -5.95 4.45
N PRO A 210 7.20 -4.87 5.24
CA PRO A 210 8.02 -3.67 5.20
C PRO A 210 9.37 -3.85 5.90
N ARG A 211 9.65 -5.01 6.53
CA ARG A 211 10.91 -5.21 7.25
C ARG A 211 12.05 -5.51 6.28
N GLY A 212 13.28 -5.49 6.80
CA GLY A 212 14.51 -5.61 6.00
C GLY A 212 14.69 -6.95 5.29
N LEU A 213 13.98 -8.01 5.69
CA LEU A 213 14.05 -9.32 5.05
C LEU A 213 13.34 -9.39 3.71
N SER A 214 12.36 -8.52 3.43
CA SER A 214 11.65 -8.61 2.16
C SER A 214 12.54 -8.28 0.98
N VAL A 215 12.37 -9.02 -0.11
CA VAL A 215 13.20 -8.86 -1.31
C VAL A 215 13.10 -7.43 -1.83
N ILE A 216 11.93 -6.80 -1.74
CA ILE A 216 11.74 -5.41 -2.14
C ILE A 216 12.59 -4.44 -1.32
N SER A 217 12.64 -4.60 0.01
CA SER A 217 13.51 -3.81 0.89
C SER A 217 14.99 -4.04 0.58
N GLN A 218 15.39 -5.30 0.35
CA GLN A 218 16.76 -5.65 -0.01
C GLN A 218 17.19 -5.06 -1.37
N LEU A 219 16.32 -5.08 -2.38
CA LEU A 219 16.62 -4.50 -3.70
C LEU A 219 16.59 -2.97 -3.66
N SER A 220 15.68 -2.38 -2.89
CA SER A 220 15.57 -0.93 -2.69
C SER A 220 16.81 -0.35 -2.02
N SER A 221 17.34 -1.00 -0.97
CA SER A 221 18.58 -0.58 -0.31
C SER A 221 19.81 -0.59 -1.23
N LYS A 222 19.75 -1.35 -2.34
CA LYS A 222 20.79 -1.42 -3.38
C LYS A 222 20.52 -0.49 -4.57
N GLY A 223 19.42 0.26 -4.55
CA GLY A 223 18.99 1.13 -5.65
C GLY A 223 18.55 0.37 -6.91
N LEU A 224 18.18 -0.91 -6.78
CA LEU A 224 17.79 -1.76 -7.92
C LEU A 224 16.28 -1.82 -8.17
N ALA A 225 15.48 -1.45 -7.16
CA ALA A 225 14.02 -1.33 -7.25
C ALA A 225 13.58 -0.12 -6.40
N PRO A 226 12.44 0.52 -6.70
CA PRO A 226 11.86 1.49 -5.78
C PRO A 226 11.38 0.80 -4.49
N SER A 227 11.23 1.55 -3.40
CA SER A 227 10.64 1.05 -2.15
C SER A 227 9.11 1.01 -2.23
N VAL A 228 8.60 0.41 -3.29
CA VAL A 228 7.19 0.39 -3.70
C VAL A 228 6.95 -0.90 -4.49
N PHE A 229 5.83 -1.55 -4.25
CA PHE A 229 5.35 -2.64 -5.09
C PHE A 229 3.83 -2.56 -5.25
N SER A 230 3.29 -3.20 -6.28
CA SER A 230 1.86 -3.20 -6.56
C SER A 230 1.41 -4.54 -7.08
N HIS A 231 0.15 -4.89 -6.85
CA HIS A 231 -0.46 -6.05 -7.48
C HIS A 231 -1.88 -5.78 -7.94
N CYS A 232 -2.36 -6.66 -8.80
CA CYS A 232 -3.76 -6.80 -9.16
C CYS A 232 -4.09 -8.29 -9.24
N LEU A 233 -5.14 -8.71 -8.54
CA LEU A 233 -5.61 -10.09 -8.50
C LEU A 233 -6.91 -10.17 -9.31
N LYS A 234 -6.97 -11.01 -10.34
CA LYS A 234 -8.18 -11.16 -11.16
C LYS A 234 -9.22 -11.98 -10.42
N GLY A 235 -10.40 -11.41 -10.20
CA GLY A 235 -11.51 -12.05 -9.49
C GLY A 235 -12.49 -12.82 -10.38
N ASP A 236 -12.15 -13.06 -11.65
CA ASP A 236 -12.90 -13.94 -12.55
C ASP A 236 -12.52 -15.43 -12.37
N GLN A 237 -13.22 -16.33 -13.08
CA GLN A 237 -12.96 -17.77 -13.00
C GLN A 237 -11.60 -18.19 -13.56
N GLN A 238 -10.97 -17.37 -14.39
CA GLN A 238 -9.65 -17.66 -14.97
C GLN A 238 -8.54 -17.34 -13.95
N GLY A 239 -8.77 -16.35 -13.11
CA GLY A 239 -7.85 -15.92 -12.06
C GLY A 239 -6.55 -15.35 -12.64
N GLY A 240 -5.49 -15.43 -11.84
CA GLY A 240 -4.19 -14.84 -12.15
C GLY A 240 -4.15 -13.33 -11.88
N GLY A 241 -3.33 -12.62 -12.64
CA GLY A 241 -3.10 -11.19 -12.40
C GLY A 241 -1.64 -10.82 -12.57
N LYS A 242 -1.22 -9.80 -11.84
CA LYS A 242 0.12 -9.23 -11.97
C LYS A 242 0.64 -8.70 -10.65
N LEU A 243 1.92 -8.95 -10.40
CA LEU A 243 2.69 -8.33 -9.34
C LEU A 243 3.85 -7.53 -9.98
N VAL A 244 4.11 -6.33 -9.48
CA VAL A 244 5.11 -5.42 -10.00
C VAL A 244 5.96 -4.92 -8.83
N LEU A 245 7.29 -5.02 -8.96
CA LEU A 245 8.25 -4.36 -8.06
C LEU A 245 8.36 -2.88 -8.46
N GLY A 246 7.28 -2.16 -8.25
CA GLY A 246 7.06 -0.80 -8.72
C GLY A 246 5.60 -0.37 -8.56
N GLU A 247 5.29 0.83 -9.05
CA GLU A 247 3.95 1.41 -8.92
C GLU A 247 3.09 1.15 -10.17
N ILE A 248 1.89 0.61 -9.97
CA ILE A 248 0.85 0.65 -11.02
C ILE A 248 0.11 1.98 -10.90
N LEU A 249 0.34 2.88 -11.87
CA LEU A 249 -0.27 4.21 -11.87
C LEU A 249 -1.71 4.20 -12.39
N HIS A 250 -2.66 4.57 -11.52
CA HIS A 250 -4.07 4.73 -11.87
C HIS A 250 -4.66 6.02 -11.26
N PRO A 251 -5.43 6.83 -12.01
CA PRO A 251 -5.86 8.17 -11.58
C PRO A 251 -6.84 8.19 -10.39
N ASN A 252 -7.47 7.06 -10.08
CA ASN A 252 -8.45 6.94 -9.00
C ASN A 252 -7.90 6.24 -7.75
N ILE A 253 -6.59 5.98 -7.68
CA ILE A 253 -5.99 5.41 -6.47
C ILE A 253 -6.19 6.38 -5.30
N VAL A 254 -6.73 5.84 -4.21
CA VAL A 254 -6.83 6.52 -2.92
C VAL A 254 -5.85 5.86 -1.95
N TYR A 255 -5.15 6.66 -1.14
CA TYR A 255 -4.18 6.13 -0.18
C TYR A 255 -4.67 6.24 1.26
N THR A 256 -4.22 5.31 2.08
CA THR A 256 -4.32 5.32 3.54
C THR A 256 -2.92 5.18 4.14
N PRO A 257 -2.60 5.87 5.25
CA PRO A 257 -1.35 5.62 5.97
C PRO A 257 -1.26 4.16 6.45
N LEU A 258 -0.06 3.61 6.33
CA LEU A 258 0.36 2.35 6.92
C LEU A 258 0.94 2.65 8.31
N LEU A 259 0.32 2.08 9.34
CA LEU A 259 0.79 2.16 10.72
C LEU A 259 1.95 1.17 10.93
N PRO A 260 2.73 1.32 12.02
CA PRO A 260 3.75 0.36 12.39
C PRO A 260 3.22 -1.09 12.35
N SER A 261 4.06 -2.03 11.93
CA SER A 261 3.69 -3.44 11.78
C SER A 261 2.61 -3.74 10.72
N GLN A 262 2.54 -2.94 9.66
CA GLN A 262 1.68 -3.14 8.47
C GLN A 262 0.18 -2.93 8.69
N TYR A 263 -0.20 -2.28 9.77
CA TYR A 263 -1.60 -2.12 10.06
C TYR A 263 -2.22 -0.91 9.38
N LEU A 264 -3.47 -1.06 9.00
CA LEU A 264 -4.36 0.00 8.54
C LEU A 264 -5.38 0.26 9.65
N GLN A 265 -5.81 1.52 9.77
CA GLN A 265 -6.92 1.85 10.65
C GLN A 265 -8.23 1.71 9.88
N LEU A 266 -9.14 0.86 10.37
CA LEU A 266 -10.51 0.81 9.86
C LEU A 266 -11.30 2.03 10.33
N LYS A 267 -12.05 2.67 9.43
CA LYS A 267 -13.01 3.73 9.75
C LYS A 267 -14.44 3.20 9.85
N SER A 268 -14.89 2.40 8.87
CA SER A 268 -16.23 1.80 8.91
C SER A 268 -16.32 0.58 7.99
N ILE A 269 -17.26 -0.32 8.30
CA ILE A 269 -17.73 -1.36 7.38
C ILE A 269 -19.18 -1.01 7.02
N GLN A 270 -19.51 -1.13 5.74
CA GLN A 270 -20.81 -0.80 5.18
C GLN A 270 -21.38 -1.99 4.41
N VAL A 271 -22.68 -2.20 4.56
CA VAL A 271 -23.47 -3.12 3.74
C VAL A 271 -24.54 -2.31 3.01
N ASN A 272 -24.53 -2.32 1.67
CA ASN A 272 -25.38 -1.47 0.82
C ASN A 272 -25.32 0.02 1.21
N GLY A 273 -24.13 0.52 1.56
CA GLY A 273 -23.90 1.89 1.99
C GLY A 273 -24.37 2.23 3.42
N LYS A 274 -24.90 1.24 4.17
CA LYS A 274 -25.28 1.41 5.57
C LYS A 274 -24.16 0.94 6.48
N ASN A 275 -23.68 1.82 7.36
CA ASN A 275 -22.67 1.46 8.34
C ASN A 275 -23.19 0.37 9.29
N ILE A 276 -22.41 -0.68 9.49
CA ILE A 276 -22.67 -1.63 10.57
C ILE A 276 -22.17 -1.05 11.90
N PRO A 277 -22.80 -1.37 13.04
CA PRO A 277 -22.33 -0.93 14.34
C PRO A 277 -20.96 -1.55 14.66
N ILE A 278 -19.92 -0.72 14.72
CA ILE A 278 -18.59 -1.10 15.24
C ILE A 278 -18.32 -0.17 16.43
N THR A 279 -18.29 -0.73 17.63
CA THR A 279 -18.00 0.03 18.85
C THR A 279 -16.71 -0.46 19.48
N LEU A 280 -15.99 0.41 20.18
CA LEU A 280 -14.78 -0.01 20.91
C LEU A 280 -15.08 -1.09 21.97
N SER A 281 -16.33 -1.18 22.46
CA SER A 281 -16.79 -2.23 23.37
C SER A 281 -17.06 -3.59 22.72
N THR A 282 -17.23 -3.64 21.39
CA THR A 282 -17.34 -4.90 20.64
C THR A 282 -15.98 -5.45 20.21
N LEU A 283 -14.89 -4.84 20.67
CA LEU A 283 -13.51 -5.16 20.32
C LEU A 283 -12.70 -5.41 21.60
N SER A 284 -11.83 -6.41 21.59
CA SER A 284 -10.89 -6.64 22.69
C SER A 284 -9.91 -5.45 22.81
N PRO A 285 -9.44 -5.07 24.01
CA PRO A 285 -8.42 -4.01 24.16
C PRO A 285 -7.15 -4.24 23.31
N SER A 286 -6.80 -5.49 23.00
CA SER A 286 -5.70 -5.85 22.08
C SER A 286 -5.95 -5.49 20.61
N SER A 287 -7.21 -5.28 20.23
CA SER A 287 -7.68 -4.93 18.88
C SER A 287 -7.51 -3.44 18.54
N ILE A 288 -7.32 -2.63 19.58
CA ILE A 288 -7.35 -1.18 19.55
C ILE A 288 -5.90 -0.71 19.66
N PHE A 289 -5.42 0.06 18.68
CA PHE A 289 -4.11 0.70 18.82
C PHE A 289 -4.02 1.49 20.13
N GLU A 290 -2.83 1.53 20.73
CA GLU A 290 -2.52 2.33 21.91
C GLU A 290 -3.16 3.74 21.87
N ALA A 291 -3.34 4.34 23.05
CA ALA A 291 -4.16 5.51 23.37
C ALA A 291 -4.19 6.71 22.39
N SER A 292 -3.23 6.83 21.46
CA SER A 292 -3.13 7.85 20.42
C SER A 292 -3.92 7.55 19.12
N HIS A 293 -4.25 6.29 18.81
CA HIS A 293 -4.70 5.88 17.46
C HIS A 293 -6.10 5.23 17.39
N LYS A 294 -6.95 5.40 18.42
CA LYS A 294 -8.36 4.93 18.51
C LYS A 294 -8.96 4.34 17.22
N GLY A 295 -8.81 3.04 16.98
CA GLY A 295 -9.33 2.36 15.79
C GLY A 295 -9.00 0.87 15.74
N VAL A 296 -9.60 0.13 14.80
CA VAL A 296 -9.42 -1.33 14.65
C VAL A 296 -8.23 -1.62 13.74
N ALA A 297 -7.27 -2.41 14.24
CA ALA A 297 -6.16 -2.89 13.43
C ALA A 297 -6.64 -3.77 12.28
N THR A 298 -6.26 -3.40 11.06
CA THR A 298 -6.60 -4.11 9.82
C THR A 298 -5.33 -4.44 9.06
N VAL A 299 -5.15 -5.68 8.62
CA VAL A 299 -4.04 -6.07 7.74
C VAL A 299 -4.61 -6.43 6.37
N VAL A 300 -3.88 -6.06 5.33
CA VAL A 300 -4.13 -6.49 3.96
C VAL A 300 -3.15 -7.61 3.64
N ASP A 301 -3.67 -8.79 3.32
CA ASP A 301 -2.87 -10.02 3.31
C ASP A 301 -3.23 -10.93 2.12
N SER A 302 -2.42 -10.92 1.05
CA SER A 302 -2.56 -11.90 -0.05
C SER A 302 -2.12 -13.32 0.34
N GLY A 303 -1.53 -13.50 1.52
CA GLY A 303 -1.18 -14.80 2.10
C GLY A 303 -2.40 -15.61 2.55
N THR A 304 -3.59 -15.01 2.57
CA THR A 304 -4.85 -15.66 2.93
C THR A 304 -5.95 -15.42 1.91
N THR A 305 -6.76 -16.46 1.65
CA THR A 305 -7.90 -16.40 0.73
C THR A 305 -9.04 -15.54 1.28
N MET A 306 -9.40 -15.79 2.55
CA MET A 306 -10.60 -15.26 3.18
C MET A 306 -10.33 -13.95 3.92
N ALA A 307 -11.38 -13.18 4.12
CA ALA A 307 -11.36 -12.06 5.07
C ALA A 307 -11.78 -12.55 6.45
N TYR A 308 -11.14 -12.05 7.51
CA TYR A 308 -11.46 -12.42 8.89
C TYR A 308 -11.87 -11.20 9.70
N LEU A 309 -12.98 -11.32 10.41
CA LEU A 309 -13.53 -10.28 11.27
C LEU A 309 -13.51 -10.74 12.74
N PRO A 310 -13.23 -9.81 13.69
CA PRO A 310 -13.44 -10.06 15.11
C PRO A 310 -14.88 -10.50 15.39
N GLU A 311 -15.09 -11.37 16.37
CA GLU A 311 -16.40 -11.96 16.67
C GLU A 311 -17.55 -10.93 16.73
N GLY A 312 -17.39 -9.86 17.51
CA GLY A 312 -18.43 -8.83 17.64
C GLY A 312 -18.72 -8.07 16.34
N VAL A 313 -17.70 -7.89 15.47
CA VAL A 313 -17.86 -7.24 14.16
C VAL A 313 -18.51 -8.21 13.17
N TYR A 314 -18.09 -9.47 13.19
CA TYR A 314 -18.59 -10.54 12.34
C TYR A 314 -20.10 -10.74 12.53
N GLU A 315 -20.59 -10.72 13.77
CA GLU A 315 -22.02 -10.92 14.06
C GLU A 315 -22.88 -9.77 13.50
N HIS A 316 -22.45 -8.52 13.68
CA HIS A 316 -23.12 -7.36 13.08
C HIS A 316 -23.05 -7.38 11.55
N PHE A 317 -21.92 -7.81 10.99
CA PHE A 317 -21.74 -7.95 9.56
C PHE A 317 -22.68 -9.00 8.96
N VAL A 318 -22.70 -10.21 9.52
CA VAL A 318 -23.57 -11.31 9.07
C VAL A 318 -25.04 -10.90 9.16
N GLN A 319 -25.45 -10.26 10.26
CA GLN A 319 -26.82 -9.78 10.42
C GLN A 319 -27.19 -8.76 9.34
N ALA A 320 -26.31 -7.78 9.08
CA ALA A 320 -26.54 -6.77 8.06
C ALA A 320 -26.64 -7.38 6.65
N ILE A 321 -25.85 -8.42 6.33
CA ILE A 321 -25.98 -9.16 5.08
C ILE A 321 -27.32 -9.91 5.03
N ALA A 322 -27.68 -10.63 6.09
CA ALA A 322 -28.91 -11.41 6.16
C ALA A 322 -30.16 -10.54 5.99
N ASP A 323 -30.15 -9.31 6.54
CA ASP A 323 -31.26 -8.35 6.43
C ASP A 323 -31.47 -7.83 4.99
N GLU A 324 -30.45 -7.87 4.14
CA GLU A 324 -30.54 -7.44 2.74
C GLU A 324 -30.96 -8.59 1.79
N ILE A 325 -30.99 -9.83 2.27
CA ILE A 325 -31.42 -10.98 1.46
C ILE A 325 -32.95 -11.12 1.52
N PRO A 326 -33.67 -11.11 0.38
CA PRO A 326 -35.11 -11.30 0.38
C PRO A 326 -35.51 -12.67 0.93
N ALA A 327 -36.46 -12.71 1.87
CA ALA A 327 -36.91 -13.95 2.53
C ALA A 327 -37.36 -15.05 1.54
N ASP A 328 -37.88 -14.67 0.38
CA ASP A 328 -38.37 -15.61 -0.64
C ASP A 328 -37.25 -16.19 -1.52
N SER A 329 -36.02 -15.65 -1.43
CA SER A 329 -34.88 -16.07 -2.26
C SER A 329 -33.99 -17.13 -1.59
N VAL A 330 -34.18 -17.40 -0.29
CA VAL A 330 -33.37 -18.34 0.49
C VAL A 330 -34.23 -19.45 1.10
N LEU A 331 -33.87 -20.70 0.86
CA LEU A 331 -34.52 -21.88 1.45
C LEU A 331 -34.02 -22.19 2.87
N GLY A 332 -32.81 -21.74 3.20
CA GLY A 332 -32.18 -21.91 4.49
C GLY A 332 -30.70 -21.52 4.47
N ALA A 333 -30.11 -21.45 5.65
CA ALA A 333 -28.67 -21.24 5.83
C ALA A 333 -28.01 -22.51 6.40
N TYR A 334 -26.76 -22.75 6.02
CA TYR A 334 -25.93 -23.84 6.52
C TYR A 334 -24.48 -23.38 6.65
N VAL A 335 -23.65 -24.14 7.35
CA VAL A 335 -22.22 -23.86 7.47
C VAL A 335 -21.45 -24.89 6.66
N ALA A 336 -20.58 -24.43 5.78
CA ALA A 336 -19.64 -25.25 5.00
C ALA A 336 -18.24 -24.67 5.13
N ASP A 337 -17.27 -25.49 5.54
CA ASP A 337 -15.87 -25.08 5.75
C ASP A 337 -15.76 -23.75 6.53
N GLU A 338 -16.45 -23.69 7.67
CA GLU A 338 -16.52 -22.53 8.59
C GLU A 338 -17.18 -21.27 8.01
N SER A 339 -17.63 -21.32 6.76
CA SER A 339 -18.30 -20.22 6.06
C SER A 339 -19.81 -20.38 6.17
N LEU A 340 -20.51 -19.28 6.45
CA LEU A 340 -21.98 -19.26 6.42
C LEU A 340 -22.45 -19.21 4.97
N CYS A 341 -23.29 -20.17 4.59
CA CYS A 341 -23.80 -20.32 3.23
C CYS A 341 -25.33 -20.27 3.20
N PHE A 342 -25.88 -19.73 2.12
CA PHE A 342 -27.31 -19.63 1.88
C PHE A 342 -27.72 -20.49 0.69
N LEU A 343 -28.77 -21.29 0.85
CA LEU A 343 -29.36 -22.09 -0.22
C LEU A 343 -30.37 -21.25 -0.99
N THR A 344 -30.22 -21.15 -2.31
CA THR A 344 -31.18 -20.44 -3.16
C THR A 344 -32.45 -21.26 -3.41
N SER A 345 -33.56 -20.57 -3.67
CA SER A 345 -34.89 -21.14 -3.94
C SER A 345 -34.97 -22.16 -5.07
N ASP A 346 -34.01 -22.16 -5.99
CA ASP A 346 -33.95 -23.09 -7.13
C ASP A 346 -33.16 -24.38 -6.84
N GLY A 347 -32.55 -24.51 -5.66
CA GLY A 347 -31.89 -25.72 -5.19
C GLY A 347 -30.64 -26.13 -5.98
N LYS A 348 -30.09 -25.21 -6.79
CA LYS A 348 -28.97 -25.50 -7.70
C LYS A 348 -27.64 -24.84 -7.28
N GLU A 349 -27.68 -23.72 -6.56
CA GLU A 349 -26.49 -22.98 -6.16
C GLU A 349 -26.60 -22.50 -4.70
N GLY A 350 -25.49 -22.53 -3.96
CA GLY A 350 -25.39 -21.96 -2.62
C GLY A 350 -24.35 -20.85 -2.64
N TRP A 351 -24.65 -19.69 -2.04
CA TRP A 351 -23.68 -18.61 -1.90
C TRP A 351 -23.09 -18.64 -0.49
N CYS A 352 -21.77 -18.72 -0.38
CA CYS A 352 -21.05 -18.73 0.89
C CYS A 352 -20.39 -17.38 1.17
N MET A 353 -20.43 -16.93 2.41
CA MET A 353 -19.69 -15.76 2.86
C MET A 353 -18.20 -16.06 2.86
N GLY A 354 -17.41 -15.30 2.11
CA GLY A 354 -15.95 -15.35 2.22
C GLY A 354 -15.36 -14.43 3.31
N PHE A 355 -16.24 -13.93 4.19
CA PHE A 355 -15.83 -13.36 5.48
C PHE A 355 -16.06 -14.43 6.55
N GLN A 356 -15.07 -14.64 7.40
CA GLN A 356 -15.08 -15.63 8.47
C GLN A 356 -14.85 -14.96 9.83
N LYS A 357 -15.28 -15.64 10.89
CA LYS A 357 -14.99 -15.23 12.27
C LYS A 357 -13.52 -15.54 12.57
N LEU A 358 -12.76 -14.55 13.03
CA LEU A 358 -11.36 -14.75 13.44
C LEU A 358 -11.29 -15.63 14.70
N GLN A 359 -10.65 -16.79 14.62
CA GLN A 359 -10.51 -17.77 15.71
C GLN A 359 -9.12 -17.73 16.38
N VAL A 360 -8.54 -16.53 16.56
CA VAL A 360 -7.20 -16.38 17.18
C VAL A 360 -7.33 -16.05 18.66
N GLN A 361 -6.66 -16.81 19.52
CA GLN A 361 -6.49 -16.52 20.95
C GLN A 361 -5.15 -15.78 21.17
N GLY A 362 -5.14 -14.64 21.88
CA GLY A 362 -3.91 -13.94 22.26
C GLY A 362 -3.61 -12.67 21.44
N ALA A 363 -2.36 -12.47 21.00
CA ALA A 363 -1.88 -11.21 20.42
C ALA A 363 -2.55 -10.77 19.09
N GLY A 364 -3.34 -11.65 18.46
CA GLY A 364 -4.16 -11.34 17.28
C GLY A 364 -5.65 -11.17 17.57
N GLU A 365 -6.07 -11.21 18.85
CA GLU A 365 -7.47 -11.09 19.24
C GLU A 365 -8.00 -9.71 18.86
N GLY A 366 -8.87 -9.71 17.83
CA GLY A 366 -9.64 -8.59 17.32
C GLY A 366 -8.99 -7.75 16.21
N LEU A 367 -8.00 -8.32 15.53
CA LEU A 367 -7.55 -7.82 14.24
C LEU A 367 -8.57 -8.10 13.11
N ILE A 368 -8.60 -7.27 12.07
CA ILE A 368 -9.28 -7.56 10.80
C ILE A 368 -8.23 -7.98 9.77
N LEU A 369 -8.47 -9.11 9.08
CA LEU A 369 -7.63 -9.55 7.97
C LEU A 369 -8.41 -9.42 6.67
N LEU A 370 -7.85 -8.72 5.69
CA LEU A 370 -8.43 -8.58 4.36
C LEU A 370 -7.62 -9.44 3.38
N GLY A 371 -8.14 -10.64 3.11
CA GLY A 371 -7.55 -11.60 2.19
C GLY A 371 -7.84 -11.32 0.72
N ASP A 372 -7.44 -12.26 -0.14
CA ASP A 372 -7.64 -12.22 -1.59
C ASP A 372 -9.07 -11.85 -2.00
N ILE A 373 -10.08 -12.31 -1.28
CA ILE A 373 -11.49 -11.97 -1.59
C ILE A 373 -11.79 -10.48 -1.50
N ALA A 374 -11.08 -9.73 -0.66
CA ALA A 374 -11.19 -8.28 -0.53
C ALA A 374 -10.24 -7.52 -1.49
N LEU A 375 -9.23 -8.21 -2.02
CA LEU A 375 -8.19 -7.64 -2.88
C LEU A 375 -8.40 -7.88 -4.37
N LYS A 376 -9.21 -8.89 -4.73
CA LYS A 376 -9.54 -9.17 -6.12
C LYS A 376 -10.24 -7.98 -6.78
N ASP A 377 -10.04 -7.86 -8.08
CA ASP A 377 -10.61 -6.81 -8.94
C ASP A 377 -10.18 -5.38 -8.53
N ARG A 378 -9.04 -5.28 -7.86
CA ARG A 378 -8.43 -4.01 -7.43
C ARG A 378 -6.98 -3.92 -7.88
N ILE A 379 -6.54 -2.70 -8.11
CA ILE A 379 -5.11 -2.38 -8.08
C ILE A 379 -4.79 -1.98 -6.65
N VAL A 380 -3.80 -2.63 -6.05
CA VAL A 380 -3.30 -2.30 -4.71
C VAL A 380 -1.84 -1.90 -4.82
N VAL A 381 -1.49 -0.74 -4.27
CA VAL A 381 -0.15 -0.16 -4.26
C VAL A 381 0.36 -0.10 -2.82
N TYR A 382 1.53 -0.66 -2.56
CA TYR A 382 2.18 -0.65 -1.26
C TYR A 382 3.38 0.28 -1.35
N ASP A 383 3.21 1.51 -0.87
CA ASP A 383 4.25 2.52 -0.84
C ASP A 383 4.95 2.49 0.52
N LEU A 384 6.00 1.66 0.58
CA LEU A 384 6.79 1.44 1.80
C LEU A 384 7.63 2.68 2.14
N ALA A 385 8.11 3.42 1.14
CA ALA A 385 8.80 4.70 1.38
C ALA A 385 7.87 5.75 1.96
N GLY A 386 6.66 5.88 1.41
CA GLY A 386 5.62 6.80 1.86
C GLY A 386 4.80 6.29 3.05
N GLN A 387 5.09 5.09 3.57
CA GLN A 387 4.34 4.43 4.65
C GLN A 387 2.82 4.51 4.41
N ARG A 388 2.36 4.06 3.24
CA ARG A 388 0.95 4.12 2.84
C ARG A 388 0.57 3.00 1.87
N ILE A 389 -0.71 2.63 1.88
CA ILE A 389 -1.30 1.68 0.93
C ILE A 389 -2.34 2.41 0.09
N GLY A 390 -2.26 2.26 -1.22
CA GLY A 390 -3.19 2.79 -2.20
C GLY A 390 -4.07 1.70 -2.80
N TRP A 391 -5.34 2.00 -3.11
CA TRP A 391 -6.18 1.09 -3.89
C TRP A 391 -7.18 1.80 -4.79
N THR A 392 -7.67 1.09 -5.80
CA THR A 392 -8.75 1.50 -6.70
C THR A 392 -9.39 0.26 -7.32
N ASP A 393 -10.70 0.33 -7.58
CA ASP A 393 -11.38 -0.73 -8.31
C ASP A 393 -10.99 -0.70 -9.79
N TYR A 394 -10.91 -1.89 -10.37
CA TYR A 394 -10.49 -2.14 -11.74
C TYR A 394 -11.46 -1.54 -12.79
N ASP A 395 -12.78 -1.59 -12.54
CA ASP A 395 -13.86 -1.16 -13.45
C ASP A 395 -14.28 0.33 -13.33
N SER A 396 -13.45 1.16 -12.72
CA SER A 396 -13.74 2.59 -12.59
C SER A 396 -13.71 3.29 -13.96
N GLU A 397 -14.84 3.39 -14.68
CA GLU A 397 -15.03 3.99 -16.02
C GLU A 397 -13.85 4.87 -16.50
N ILE A 398 -12.88 4.26 -17.17
CA ILE A 398 -11.90 4.99 -17.97
C ILE A 398 -12.52 5.09 -19.36
N SER A 399 -12.94 6.28 -19.75
CA SER A 399 -13.37 6.56 -21.13
C SER A 399 -12.38 5.98 -22.13
N GLU A 400 -12.87 5.15 -23.05
CA GLU A 400 -12.09 4.55 -24.13
C GLU A 400 -11.21 5.61 -24.80
N GLY A 401 -9.88 5.52 -24.58
CA GLY A 401 -8.92 6.44 -25.20
C GLY A 401 -7.61 6.67 -24.43
N ASP A 402 -7.59 6.53 -23.10
CA ASP A 402 -6.47 7.07 -22.29
C ASP A 402 -5.48 6.05 -21.69
N VAL A 403 -5.73 4.74 -21.81
CA VAL A 403 -4.78 3.68 -21.38
C VAL A 403 -4.59 2.71 -22.54
N LYS A 404 -3.38 2.67 -23.13
CA LYS A 404 -3.05 1.59 -24.07
C LYS A 404 -3.00 0.26 -23.33
N ASP A 405 -3.62 -0.76 -23.92
CA ASP A 405 -3.93 -2.10 -23.38
C ASP A 405 -2.73 -2.92 -22.87
N GLU A 406 -1.49 -2.53 -23.17
CA GLU A 406 -0.30 -3.36 -22.89
C GLU A 406 0.10 -3.43 -21.41
N VAL A 407 -0.25 -2.44 -20.57
CA VAL A 407 0.10 -2.42 -19.13
C VAL A 407 -1.02 -2.98 -18.25
N MET A 408 -2.27 -2.80 -18.69
CA MET A 408 -3.47 -3.24 -17.98
C MET A 408 -3.96 -4.64 -18.40
N GLY A 409 -3.48 -5.19 -19.52
CA GLY A 409 -3.94 -6.49 -20.04
C GLY A 409 -3.82 -7.64 -19.05
N GLY A 410 -2.82 -7.60 -18.15
CA GLY A 410 -2.65 -8.57 -17.07
C GLY A 410 -3.57 -8.36 -15.87
N CYS A 411 -4.18 -7.17 -15.72
CA CYS A 411 -5.12 -6.85 -14.64
C CYS A 411 -6.58 -6.87 -15.11
N ARG A 412 -6.85 -6.93 -16.41
CA ARG A 412 -8.20 -6.93 -16.97
C ARG A 412 -8.92 -8.25 -16.76
N SER A 413 -10.09 -8.23 -16.12
CA SER A 413 -11.09 -9.28 -16.31
C SER A 413 -11.72 -9.13 -17.70
N ASP A 414 -11.92 -10.24 -18.40
CA ASP A 414 -12.61 -10.24 -19.71
C ASP A 414 -14.13 -10.06 -19.54
N GLU A 415 -14.63 -10.22 -18.32
CA GLU A 415 -15.99 -9.92 -17.92
C GLU A 415 -15.94 -8.60 -17.13
N ALA A 416 -16.47 -7.53 -17.73
CA ALA A 416 -16.94 -6.40 -16.93
C ALA A 416 -17.95 -6.97 -15.93
N ALA A 417 -17.90 -6.53 -14.67
CA ALA A 417 -18.97 -6.85 -13.73
C ALA A 417 -20.28 -6.20 -14.24
N GLU A 418 -20.98 -6.87 -15.16
CA GLU A 418 -22.28 -6.46 -15.67
C GLU A 418 -23.25 -6.46 -14.50
N GLY A 419 -23.50 -5.28 -13.94
CA GLY A 419 -24.73 -4.95 -13.23
C GLY A 419 -25.24 -6.00 -12.26
N ALA A 420 -24.35 -6.61 -11.45
CA ALA A 420 -24.81 -7.50 -10.39
C ALA A 420 -25.57 -6.64 -9.38
N SER A 421 -26.89 -6.81 -9.34
CA SER A 421 -27.78 -6.34 -8.28
C SER A 421 -27.48 -7.12 -6.99
N GLY A 422 -26.25 -7.03 -6.50
CA GLY A 422 -25.71 -7.77 -5.36
C GLY A 422 -25.47 -6.87 -4.16
N ILE A 423 -25.33 -7.49 -2.99
CA ILE A 423 -25.04 -6.80 -1.74
C ILE A 423 -23.63 -6.19 -1.83
N THR A 424 -23.53 -4.86 -1.69
CA THR A 424 -22.25 -4.14 -1.75
C THR A 424 -21.62 -4.08 -0.36
N ILE A 425 -20.37 -4.49 -0.24
CA ILE A 425 -19.59 -4.38 1.00
C ILE A 425 -18.56 -3.26 0.85
N GLY A 426 -18.70 -2.20 1.65
CA GLY A 426 -17.75 -1.10 1.71
C GLY A 426 -16.85 -1.22 2.93
N ILE A 427 -15.53 -1.20 2.72
CA ILE A 427 -14.55 -1.08 3.81
C ILE A 427 -13.92 0.30 3.66
N GLU A 428 -14.24 1.19 4.60
CA GLU A 428 -13.65 2.52 4.63
C GLU A 428 -12.43 2.50 5.55
N LEU A 429 -11.25 2.76 5.01
CA LEU A 429 -10.02 2.90 5.78
C LEU A 429 -9.76 4.37 6.11
N SER A 430 -9.00 4.55 7.19
CA SER A 430 -8.73 5.85 7.75
C SER A 430 -7.65 6.58 6.94
N ALA A 431 -8.04 7.64 6.24
CA ALA A 431 -7.08 8.52 5.56
C ALA A 431 -6.74 9.76 6.42
N ARG A 432 -5.45 10.05 6.70
CA ARG A 432 -5.02 11.34 7.29
C ARG A 432 -4.75 12.35 6.18
N SER A 433 -5.02 13.63 6.43
CA SER A 433 -4.65 14.71 5.49
C SER A 433 -3.22 15.17 5.80
N PRO A 434 -2.24 14.91 4.91
CA PRO A 434 -0.86 15.35 5.15
C PRO A 434 -0.69 16.85 4.92
N CYS A 435 0.15 17.47 5.75
CA CYS A 435 0.54 18.85 5.62
C CYS A 435 2.05 18.99 5.81
N ASN A 436 2.73 19.32 4.72
CA ASN A 436 4.16 19.58 4.71
C ASN A 436 4.45 20.97 5.22
N VAL A 437 5.48 21.11 6.06
CA VAL A 437 5.89 22.39 6.63
C VAL A 437 7.41 22.55 6.54
N ASP A 438 7.87 23.78 6.36
CA ASP A 438 9.29 24.12 6.28
C ASP A 438 9.56 25.54 6.80
N GLY A 439 10.74 25.74 7.38
CA GLY A 439 11.32 27.01 7.79
C GLY A 439 12.34 27.52 6.78
N SER A 440 12.35 28.83 6.55
CA SER A 440 13.34 29.49 5.70
C SER A 440 13.99 30.66 6.42
N TYR A 441 15.31 30.76 6.32
CA TYR A 441 16.11 31.82 6.94
C TYR A 441 17.10 32.43 5.94
N PHE A 442 17.15 33.77 5.86
CA PHE A 442 18.13 34.50 5.07
C PHE A 442 19.13 35.24 5.95
N ASP A 443 20.39 34.79 5.93
CA ASP A 443 21.44 35.32 6.80
C ASP A 443 21.74 36.81 6.56
N SER A 444 21.61 37.27 5.31
CA SER A 444 21.86 38.67 4.92
C SER A 444 20.84 39.66 5.49
N THR A 445 19.60 39.22 5.69
CA THR A 445 18.51 40.08 6.21
C THR A 445 18.10 39.71 7.64
N LYS A 446 18.64 38.59 8.16
CA LYS A 446 18.23 37.94 9.41
C LYS A 446 16.73 37.63 9.47
N ALA A 447 16.07 37.60 8.31
CA ALA A 447 14.64 37.35 8.20
C ALA A 447 14.37 35.85 8.11
N ALA A 448 13.37 35.42 8.86
CA ALA A 448 12.82 34.10 8.86
C ALA A 448 11.38 34.12 8.32
N ALA A 449 11.04 33.06 7.62
CA ALA A 449 9.72 32.83 7.07
C ALA A 449 9.41 31.33 7.09
N VAL A 450 8.15 31.01 6.91
CA VAL A 450 7.61 29.67 7.07
C VAL A 450 6.65 29.41 5.92
N GLY A 451 6.56 28.17 5.48
CA GLY A 451 5.56 27.77 4.49
C GLY A 451 5.07 26.37 4.71
N GLY A 452 3.90 26.08 4.15
CA GLY A 452 3.38 24.72 4.15
C GLY A 452 2.27 24.48 3.15
N VAL A 453 2.01 23.21 2.89
CA VAL A 453 1.04 22.75 1.90
C VAL A 453 0.27 21.56 2.47
N ALA A 454 -1.05 21.72 2.57
CA ALA A 454 -1.97 20.68 3.00
C ALA A 454 -2.57 19.97 1.79
N ARG A 455 -2.64 18.64 1.88
CA ARG A 455 -3.18 17.74 0.85
C ARG A 455 -4.20 16.80 1.49
N ASP A 456 -5.12 16.28 0.68
CA ASP A 456 -5.95 15.16 1.10
C ASP A 456 -5.17 13.85 0.99
N ALA A 457 -5.76 12.75 1.45
CA ALA A 457 -5.12 11.45 1.42
C ALA A 457 -4.89 10.88 0.00
N SER A 458 -5.53 11.46 -1.02
CA SER A 458 -5.26 11.16 -2.43
C SER A 458 -4.17 12.07 -3.02
N GLY A 459 -3.50 12.88 -2.20
CA GLY A 459 -2.47 13.83 -2.64
C GLY A 459 -3.04 15.05 -3.37
N ASN A 460 -4.35 15.28 -3.34
CA ASN A 460 -4.93 16.48 -3.92
C ASN A 460 -4.64 17.69 -3.04
N PHE A 461 -4.31 18.82 -3.68
CA PHE A 461 -4.13 20.08 -2.98
C PHE A 461 -5.42 20.51 -2.26
N LEU A 462 -5.31 20.82 -0.97
CA LEU A 462 -6.38 21.41 -0.18
C LEU A 462 -6.17 22.91 -0.03
N PHE A 463 -5.05 23.30 0.58
CA PHE A 463 -4.64 24.68 0.76
C PHE A 463 -3.12 24.76 0.97
N SER A 464 -2.58 25.97 0.93
CA SER A 464 -1.19 26.25 1.31
C SER A 464 -1.11 27.53 2.11
N PHE A 465 0.00 27.74 2.80
CA PHE A 465 0.22 28.94 3.58
C PHE A 465 1.65 29.43 3.49
N CYS A 466 1.79 30.74 3.65
CA CYS A 466 3.04 31.46 3.78
C CYS A 466 2.97 32.33 5.03
N HIS A 467 3.94 32.25 5.93
CA HIS A 467 4.01 33.13 7.08
C HIS A 467 5.37 33.82 7.11
N ARG A 468 5.36 35.14 6.92
CA ARG A 468 6.55 35.96 7.13
C ARG A 468 6.59 36.41 8.59
N VAL A 469 7.46 35.76 9.35
CA VAL A 469 7.54 35.87 10.82
C VAL A 469 8.36 37.09 11.25
N GLY A 470 9.48 37.36 10.58
CA GLY A 470 10.38 38.47 10.92
C GLY A 470 11.75 38.00 11.39
N LEU A 471 12.31 38.61 12.44
CA LEU A 471 13.67 38.32 12.93
C LEU A 471 13.65 37.18 13.96
N CYS A 472 13.98 35.96 13.54
CA CYS A 472 14.19 34.82 14.44
C CYS A 472 15.16 33.80 13.82
N ASP A 473 15.55 32.78 14.59
CA ASP A 473 16.41 31.71 14.10
C ASP A 473 15.62 30.63 13.35
N ILE A 474 16.35 29.79 12.61
CA ILE A 474 15.77 28.72 11.80
C ILE A 474 14.98 27.70 12.64
N ARG A 475 15.45 27.34 13.84
CA ARG A 475 14.78 26.36 14.70
C ARG A 475 13.40 26.86 15.14
N TRP A 476 13.31 28.16 15.42
CA TRP A 476 12.05 28.81 15.71
C TRP A 476 11.11 28.80 14.51
N ALA A 477 11.63 29.04 13.30
CA ALA A 477 10.85 29.01 12.06
C ALA A 477 10.28 27.60 11.77
N GLU A 478 11.09 26.53 11.93
CA GLU A 478 10.63 25.15 11.74
C GLU A 478 9.46 24.80 12.67
N LEU A 479 9.64 25.05 13.97
CA LEU A 479 8.59 24.82 14.97
C LEU A 479 7.35 25.68 14.69
N ARG A 480 7.54 26.91 14.18
CA ARG A 480 6.43 27.78 13.84
C ARG A 480 5.63 27.23 12.66
N GLY A 481 6.28 26.62 11.68
CA GLY A 481 5.63 25.89 10.59
C GLY A 481 4.72 24.79 11.08
N VAL A 482 5.21 23.97 12.02
CA VAL A 482 4.38 22.94 12.64
C VAL A 482 3.15 23.55 13.33
N LEU A 483 3.33 24.60 14.12
CA LEU A 483 2.22 25.25 14.82
C LEU A 483 1.18 25.84 13.86
N ASP A 484 1.61 26.64 12.88
CA ASP A 484 0.69 27.28 11.93
C ASP A 484 -0.04 26.22 11.08
N GLY A 485 0.65 25.15 10.68
CA GLY A 485 0.06 24.01 9.97
C GLY A 485 -1.04 23.32 10.78
N LEU A 486 -0.76 22.99 12.04
CA LEU A 486 -1.74 22.38 12.94
C LEU A 486 -2.95 23.30 13.20
N ASP A 487 -2.72 24.58 13.47
CA ASP A 487 -3.80 25.55 13.75
C ASP A 487 -4.73 25.72 12.53
N LEU A 488 -4.15 25.81 11.33
CA LEU A 488 -4.91 25.90 10.08
C LEU A 488 -5.75 24.65 9.82
N LEU A 489 -5.17 23.46 10.03
CA LEU A 489 -5.88 22.21 9.89
C LEU A 489 -7.04 22.09 10.90
N TRP A 490 -6.79 22.39 12.17
CA TRP A 490 -7.81 22.34 13.21
C TRP A 490 -8.96 23.32 12.91
N SER A 491 -8.63 24.57 12.58
CA SER A 491 -9.60 25.63 12.30
C SER A 491 -10.43 25.36 11.03
N LYS A 492 -9.85 24.69 10.03
CA LYS A 492 -10.56 24.24 8.82
C LYS A 492 -11.39 22.96 9.02
N GLY A 493 -11.45 22.42 10.24
CA GLY A 493 -12.29 21.29 10.59
C GLY A 493 -11.65 19.92 10.39
N PHE A 494 -10.36 19.85 10.03
CA PHE A 494 -9.65 18.58 9.97
C PHE A 494 -9.45 18.02 11.38
N ARG A 495 -9.65 16.71 11.53
CA ARG A 495 -9.57 16.00 12.83
C ARG A 495 -8.69 14.76 12.79
N ARG A 496 -8.12 14.42 11.62
CA ARG A 496 -7.16 13.33 11.44
C ARG A 496 -6.08 13.80 10.47
N VAL A 497 -4.92 14.16 10.99
CA VAL A 497 -3.89 14.91 10.25
C VAL A 497 -2.50 14.40 10.55
N VAL A 498 -1.61 14.61 9.59
CA VAL A 498 -0.17 14.38 9.77
C VAL A 498 0.58 15.64 9.34
N ILE A 499 1.50 16.10 10.19
CA ILE A 499 2.47 17.15 9.83
C ILE A 499 3.77 16.46 9.41
N GLU A 500 4.21 16.77 8.21
CA GLU A 500 5.45 16.28 7.62
C GLU A 500 6.49 17.41 7.65
N SER A 501 7.62 17.18 8.33
CA SER A 501 8.73 18.14 8.41
C SER A 501 10.07 17.45 8.15
N ASP A 502 10.97 18.13 7.46
CA ASP A 502 12.35 17.69 7.23
C ASP A 502 13.33 18.16 8.33
N SER A 503 12.80 18.71 9.41
CA SER A 503 13.58 19.11 10.59
C SER A 503 13.41 18.10 11.72
N GLU A 504 14.23 17.04 11.68
CA GLU A 504 14.30 16.05 12.76
C GLU A 504 14.51 16.71 14.13
N VAL A 505 15.35 17.74 14.18
CA VAL A 505 15.61 18.53 15.39
C VAL A 505 14.34 19.19 15.94
N ALA A 506 13.49 19.77 15.08
CA ALA A 506 12.25 20.39 15.53
C ALA A 506 11.27 19.35 16.07
N LEU A 507 11.16 18.20 15.39
CA LEU A 507 10.31 17.09 15.82
C LEU A 507 10.78 16.52 17.16
N ASP A 508 12.09 16.38 17.37
CA ASP A 508 12.66 15.92 18.63
C ASP A 508 12.39 16.87 19.80
N LEU A 509 12.50 18.18 19.58
CA LEU A 509 12.16 19.18 20.60
C LEU A 509 10.67 19.08 20.99
N ILE A 510 9.79 18.80 20.03
CA ILE A 510 8.36 18.62 20.30
C ILE A 510 8.11 17.30 21.05
N LYS A 511 8.69 16.19 20.60
CA LYS A 511 8.48 14.85 21.17
C LYS A 511 9.02 14.75 22.59
N ASN A 512 10.27 15.16 22.80
CA ASN A 512 10.95 15.04 24.08
C ASN A 512 10.61 16.19 25.05
N GLY A 513 10.08 17.30 24.52
CA GLY A 513 9.87 18.52 25.29
C GLY A 513 11.19 19.26 25.55
N VAL A 514 11.07 20.45 26.13
CA VAL A 514 12.22 21.32 26.41
C VAL A 514 12.07 21.96 27.79
N ASP A 515 13.20 22.32 28.39
CA ASP A 515 13.22 23.07 29.65
C ASP A 515 12.50 24.42 29.52
N GLN A 516 11.88 24.90 30.61
CA GLN A 516 11.13 26.16 30.61
C GLN A 516 11.98 27.39 30.31
N SER A 517 13.29 27.34 30.58
CA SER A 517 14.23 28.42 30.27
C SER A 517 14.66 28.44 28.80
N HIS A 518 14.33 27.41 28.01
CA HIS A 518 14.70 27.33 26.61
C HIS A 518 13.93 28.36 25.77
N HIS A 519 14.62 29.06 24.87
CA HIS A 519 14.04 30.17 24.07
C HIS A 519 12.85 29.78 23.18
N VAL A 520 12.68 28.48 22.85
CA VAL A 520 11.53 27.94 22.10
C VAL A 520 10.45 27.27 22.99
N SER A 521 10.61 27.26 24.31
CA SER A 521 9.74 26.51 25.23
C SER A 521 8.25 26.83 25.07
N GLY A 522 7.92 28.12 24.97
CA GLY A 522 6.53 28.55 24.77
C GLY A 522 5.91 28.00 23.49
N LEU A 523 6.67 27.90 22.40
CA LEU A 523 6.21 27.40 21.11
C LEU A 523 6.00 25.88 21.15
N VAL A 524 6.97 25.14 21.72
CA VAL A 524 6.86 23.69 21.94
C VAL A 524 5.63 23.34 22.79
N HIS A 525 5.39 24.10 23.87
CA HIS A 525 4.21 23.90 24.71
C HIS A 525 2.89 24.13 23.95
N GLN A 526 2.81 25.16 23.10
CA GLN A 526 1.62 25.40 22.26
C GLN A 526 1.37 24.25 21.30
N ILE A 527 2.40 23.79 20.58
CA ILE A 527 2.31 22.67 19.65
C ILE A 527 1.82 21.41 20.37
N ARG A 528 2.44 21.06 21.51
CA ARG A 528 2.03 19.90 22.31
C ARG A 528 0.60 20.04 22.82
N SER A 529 0.18 21.24 23.23
CA SER A 529 -1.21 21.46 23.65
C SER A 529 -2.19 21.26 22.50
N LEU A 530 -1.82 21.64 21.28
CA LEU A 530 -2.64 21.50 20.09
C LEU A 530 -2.73 20.04 19.63
N ILE A 531 -1.62 19.30 19.63
CA ILE A 531 -1.59 17.86 19.34
C ILE A 531 -2.48 17.08 20.31
N ASN A 532 -2.50 17.46 21.59
CA ASN A 532 -3.31 16.79 22.62
C ASN A 532 -4.79 17.25 22.67
N GLN A 533 -5.29 17.99 21.68
CA GLN A 533 -6.71 18.29 21.58
C GLN A 533 -7.54 17.08 21.13
N ASN A 534 -8.86 17.24 21.00
CA ASN A 534 -9.76 16.17 20.56
C ASN A 534 -9.71 15.95 19.03
N TRP A 535 -8.56 15.48 18.55
CA TRP A 535 -8.29 15.02 17.19
C TRP A 535 -7.11 14.05 17.19
N ASP A 536 -6.92 13.37 16.06
CA ASP A 536 -5.78 12.50 15.79
C ASP A 536 -4.74 13.29 14.98
N ALA A 537 -3.65 13.70 15.63
CA ALA A 537 -2.59 14.48 15.02
C ALA A 537 -1.24 13.80 15.22
N GLU A 538 -0.54 13.55 14.12
CA GLU A 538 0.79 12.93 14.12
C GLU A 538 1.85 13.87 13.55
N LEU A 539 3.08 13.74 14.03
CA LEU A 539 4.25 14.42 13.46
C LEU A 539 5.22 13.38 12.87
N VAL A 540 5.54 13.51 11.59
CA VAL A 540 6.40 12.59 10.84
C VAL A 540 7.59 13.34 10.25
N HIS A 541 8.77 12.72 10.36
CA HIS A 541 9.97 13.21 9.69
C HIS A 541 9.96 12.79 8.22
N VAL A 542 10.26 13.71 7.32
CA VAL A 542 10.42 13.44 5.89
C VAL A 542 11.80 13.88 5.42
N PHE A 543 12.35 13.24 4.38
CA PHE A 543 13.61 13.70 3.80
C PHE A 543 13.44 15.06 3.12
N ARG A 544 14.51 15.86 3.07
CA ARG A 544 14.51 17.20 2.47
C ARG A 544 14.17 17.18 0.99
N GLU A 545 14.56 16.12 0.30
CA GLU A 545 14.23 15.79 -1.09
C GLU A 545 12.74 15.49 -1.29
N ALA A 546 11.99 15.22 -0.22
CA ALA A 546 10.55 14.99 -0.25
C ALA A 546 9.75 16.21 0.26
N ASN A 547 10.41 17.28 0.72
CA ASN A 547 9.75 18.46 1.31
C ASN A 547 9.73 19.71 0.39
N HIS A 548 9.85 19.51 -0.94
CA HIS A 548 9.99 20.61 -1.91
C HIS A 548 8.82 21.60 -1.94
N ALA A 549 7.60 21.12 -1.74
CA ALA A 549 6.41 21.96 -1.75
C ALA A 549 6.42 22.98 -0.61
N ALA A 550 6.78 22.53 0.61
CA ALA A 550 6.88 23.40 1.77
C ALA A 550 8.08 24.36 1.64
N ASP A 551 9.25 23.89 1.17
CA ASP A 551 10.43 24.73 0.91
C ASP A 551 10.15 25.85 -0.09
N PHE A 552 9.41 25.56 -1.16
CA PHE A 552 8.97 26.57 -2.11
C PHE A 552 8.09 27.63 -1.44
N MET A 553 7.11 27.21 -0.64
CA MET A 553 6.22 28.13 0.06
C MET A 553 6.97 28.95 1.11
N ALA A 554 7.91 28.37 1.85
CA ALA A 554 8.72 29.06 2.84
C ALA A 554 9.61 30.14 2.20
N LYS A 555 10.16 29.86 1.01
CA LYS A 555 10.92 30.86 0.23
C LYS A 555 10.01 31.95 -0.33
N LEU A 556 8.83 31.58 -0.84
CA LEU A 556 7.85 32.54 -1.34
C LEU A 556 7.42 33.53 -0.25
N SER A 557 7.31 33.08 1.00
CA SER A 557 6.93 33.91 2.15
C SER A 557 7.78 35.17 2.32
N HIS A 558 9.08 35.14 1.96
CA HIS A 558 9.95 36.32 2.07
C HIS A 558 9.53 37.47 1.14
N SER A 559 8.85 37.16 0.04
CA SER A 559 8.35 38.16 -0.92
C SER A 559 7.01 38.78 -0.51
N LEU A 560 6.38 38.27 0.55
CA LEU A 560 5.07 38.71 1.01
C LEU A 560 5.16 39.74 2.14
N PRO A 561 4.08 40.51 2.40
CA PRO A 561 3.96 41.32 3.61
C PRO A 561 4.05 40.47 4.88
N ASN A 562 4.44 41.07 6.00
CA ASN A 562 4.48 40.39 7.29
C ASN A 562 3.10 39.81 7.68
N GLY A 563 3.11 38.64 8.29
CA GLY A 563 1.90 37.91 8.71
C GLY A 563 1.65 36.61 7.95
N LEU A 564 0.58 35.92 8.35
CA LEU A 564 0.14 34.65 7.78
C LEU A 564 -0.80 34.89 6.59
N HIS A 565 -0.47 34.27 5.45
CA HIS A 565 -1.24 34.29 4.21
C HIS A 565 -1.65 32.86 3.89
N VAL A 566 -2.95 32.63 3.66
CA VAL A 566 -3.51 31.31 3.34
C VAL A 566 -4.08 31.35 1.92
N PHE A 567 -3.77 30.32 1.13
CA PHE A 567 -4.16 30.21 -0.26
C PHE A 567 -4.98 28.94 -0.50
N GLU A 568 -6.23 29.13 -0.92
CA GLU A 568 -7.15 28.04 -1.32
C GLU A 568 -6.87 27.51 -2.73
N ARG A 569 -5.88 28.08 -3.44
CA ARG A 569 -5.42 27.62 -4.76
C ARG A 569 -3.89 27.57 -4.81
N PRO A 570 -3.31 26.64 -5.58
CA PRO A 570 -1.85 26.55 -5.72
C PRO A 570 -1.27 27.85 -6.29
N GLN A 571 -0.20 28.33 -5.66
CA GLN A 571 0.54 29.50 -6.15
C GLN A 571 1.31 29.17 -7.44
N ALA A 572 1.57 30.19 -8.26
CA ALA A 572 2.33 30.02 -9.50
C ALA A 572 3.72 29.42 -9.19
N GLY A 573 4.07 28.32 -9.86
CA GLY A 573 5.29 27.55 -9.60
C GLY A 573 5.10 26.33 -8.69
N LEU A 574 4.18 26.39 -7.72
CA LEU A 574 3.88 25.26 -6.82
C LEU A 574 3.26 24.08 -7.58
N GLY A 575 2.45 24.34 -8.62
CA GLY A 575 1.78 23.29 -9.39
C GLY A 575 2.73 22.27 -10.03
N LYS A 576 3.93 22.69 -10.45
CA LYS A 576 4.95 21.78 -11.01
C LYS A 576 5.58 20.91 -9.92
N ILE A 577 5.79 21.47 -8.74
CA ILE A 577 6.36 20.75 -7.59
C ILE A 577 5.35 19.72 -7.09
N LEU A 578 4.08 20.12 -6.94
CA LEU A 578 2.99 19.21 -6.58
C LEU A 578 2.80 18.07 -7.58
N ALA A 579 3.00 18.33 -8.87
CA ALA A 579 3.03 17.28 -9.88
C ALA A 579 4.22 16.33 -9.62
N ASN A 580 5.43 16.85 -9.46
CA ASN A 580 6.61 16.03 -9.22
C ASN A 580 6.51 15.16 -7.95
N ASP A 581 5.97 15.70 -6.85
CA ASP A 581 5.71 14.96 -5.61
C ASP A 581 4.68 13.85 -5.82
N LEU A 582 3.64 14.09 -6.62
CA LEU A 582 2.61 13.10 -6.94
C LEU A 582 3.12 11.99 -7.88
N TYR A 583 4.18 12.27 -8.64
CA TYR A 583 4.80 11.36 -9.61
C TYR A 583 6.08 10.68 -9.10
N GLY A 584 6.52 10.95 -7.86
CA GLY A 584 7.70 10.32 -7.26
C GLY A 584 9.05 10.71 -7.89
N TYR A 585 9.14 11.86 -8.57
CA TYR A 585 10.41 12.30 -9.16
C TYR A 585 11.40 12.78 -8.08
N LEU A 586 12.46 12.00 -7.84
CA LEU A 586 13.61 12.43 -7.04
C LEU A 586 14.44 13.47 -7.81
N ILE A 587 14.45 14.72 -7.34
CA ILE A 587 15.36 15.75 -7.85
C ILE A 587 16.49 15.93 -6.84
N SER A 588 17.64 15.33 -7.14
CA SER A 588 18.86 15.55 -6.37
C SER A 588 19.25 17.03 -6.39
N ARG A 589 19.39 17.65 -5.22
CA ARG A 589 20.00 18.98 -5.11
C ARG A 589 21.52 18.82 -5.26
N LEU A 590 22.10 19.50 -6.26
CA LEU A 590 23.53 19.77 -6.28
C LEU A 590 23.87 20.64 -5.07
N CYS A 591 24.44 20.04 -4.02
CA CYS A 591 25.18 20.78 -3.01
C CYS A 591 26.41 21.36 -3.69
N VAL A 592 26.37 22.65 -4.02
CA VAL A 592 27.59 23.40 -4.32
C VAL A 592 28.25 23.65 -2.97
N CYS A 593 29.28 22.86 -2.65
CA CYS A 593 30.13 23.06 -1.49
C CYS A 593 30.83 24.43 -1.53
#